data_AF-A0A2G1YIB7-F1
#
_entry.id   AF-A0A2G1YIB7-F1
#
_cell.length_a   1.000
_cell.length_b   1.000
_cell.length_c   1.000
_cell.angle_alpha   90.00
_cell.angle_beta   90.00
_cell.angle_gamma   90.00
#
_symmetry.space_group_name_H-M   'P 1'
#
loop_
_entity.id
_entity.type
_entity.pdbx_description
1 polymer ?
#
loop_
_entity_poly.entity_id
_entity_poly.type
_entity_poly.pdbx_seq_one_letter_code
_entity_poly.pdbx_strand_id
1 'polypeptide(L)' 'MQIGGGHYKKLVIQPVEYIHANQIPFIEGNVIKYVTRWRDKGGIADLEKAKHFIDLLLELEMRAKLPSAETD' A
#
# COMPACT_ATOMS: atom_id res chain seq x y z
N MET A 1 -7.88 1.11 -14.96
CA MET A 1 -8.83 0.00 -15.18
C MET A 1 -8.16 -1.35 -14.94
N GLN A 2 -8.73 -2.20 -14.07
CA GLN A 2 -8.27 -3.58 -13.83
C GLN A 2 -8.31 -4.44 -15.10
N ILE A 3 -7.19 -5.07 -15.45
CA ILE A 3 -7.11 -6.07 -16.52
C ILE A 3 -7.14 -7.46 -15.89
N GLY A 4 -8.20 -8.25 -16.18
CA GLY A 4 -8.42 -9.59 -15.62
C GLY A 4 -8.93 -9.59 -14.16
N GLY A 5 -9.88 -10.47 -13.83
CA GLY A 5 -10.59 -10.49 -12.53
C GLY A 5 -11.67 -9.41 -12.39
N GLY A 6 -12.18 -9.19 -11.16
CA GLY A 6 -13.29 -8.24 -10.91
C GLY A 6 -13.31 -7.50 -9.57
N HIS A 7 -12.29 -7.65 -8.73
CA HIS A 7 -12.27 -7.12 -7.36
C HIS A 7 -12.29 -5.58 -7.24
N TYR A 8 -12.07 -4.85 -8.34
CA TYR A 8 -12.22 -3.39 -8.39
C TYR A 8 -13.40 -2.91 -9.23
N LYS A 9 -14.11 -3.78 -9.96
CA LYS A 9 -15.15 -3.38 -10.93
C LYS A 9 -16.38 -2.73 -10.28
N LYS A 10 -16.63 -3.04 -9.01
CA LYS A 10 -17.76 -2.50 -8.23
C LYS A 10 -17.46 -1.16 -7.55
N LEU A 11 -16.21 -0.70 -7.61
CA LEU A 11 -15.80 0.52 -6.92
C LEU A 11 -16.15 1.74 -7.78
N VAL A 12 -16.60 2.80 -7.14
CA VAL A 12 -16.84 4.10 -7.79
C VAL A 12 -15.54 4.67 -8.37
N ILE A 13 -14.42 4.46 -7.66
CA ILE A 13 -13.06 4.84 -8.07
C ILE A 13 -12.15 3.64 -7.81
N GLN A 14 -11.33 3.25 -8.78
CA GLN A 14 -10.36 2.17 -8.58
C GLN A 14 -9.16 2.67 -7.77
N PRO A 15 -8.56 1.83 -6.91
CA PRO A 15 -7.42 2.25 -6.08
C PRO A 15 -6.30 2.91 -6.87
N VAL A 16 -5.97 2.40 -8.05
CA VAL A 16 -4.92 2.97 -8.91
C VAL A 16 -5.21 4.40 -9.34
N GLU A 17 -6.48 4.76 -9.53
CA GLU A 17 -6.89 6.11 -9.93
C GLU A 17 -6.72 7.08 -8.77
N TYR A 18 -7.19 6.71 -7.57
CA TYR A 18 -6.98 7.50 -6.34
C TYR A 18 -5.48 7.66 -6.01
N ILE A 19 -4.72 6.57 -6.09
CA ILE A 19 -3.27 6.55 -5.83
C ILE A 19 -2.55 7.47 -6.80
N HIS A 20 -2.85 7.38 -8.10
CA HIS A 20 -2.20 8.19 -9.13
C HIS A 20 -2.57 9.67 -9.01
N ALA A 21 -3.86 9.99 -8.82
CA ALA A 21 -4.35 11.36 -8.72
C ALA A 21 -3.75 12.13 -7.53
N ASN A 22 -3.39 11.42 -6.44
CA ASN A 22 -2.81 12.01 -5.24
C ASN A 22 -1.28 11.82 -5.15
N GLN A 23 -0.63 11.35 -6.21
CA GLN A 23 0.82 11.09 -6.26
C GLN A 23 1.32 10.22 -5.09
N ILE A 24 0.52 9.25 -4.66
CA ILE A 24 0.81 8.43 -3.50
C ILE A 24 1.96 7.47 -3.84
N PRO A 25 3.03 7.41 -3.03
CA PRO A 25 4.17 6.53 -3.29
C PRO A 25 3.80 5.04 -3.22
N PHE A 26 4.73 4.21 -3.69
CA PHE A 26 4.48 2.79 -3.88
C PHE A 26 4.04 2.05 -2.61
N ILE A 27 4.64 2.35 -1.44
CA ILE A 27 4.37 1.61 -0.21
C ILE A 27 2.94 1.88 0.30
N GLU A 28 2.57 3.14 0.43
CA GLU A 28 1.24 3.60 0.82
C GLU A 28 0.19 3.20 -0.23
N GLY A 29 0.54 3.24 -1.51
CA GLY A 29 -0.31 2.76 -2.60
C GLY A 29 -0.61 1.26 -2.48
N ASN A 30 0.37 0.45 -2.05
CA ASN A 30 0.12 -0.96 -1.75
C ASN A 30 -0.83 -1.14 -0.57
N VAL A 31 -0.68 -0.35 0.50
CA VAL A 31 -1.62 -0.37 1.64
C VAL A 31 -3.04 -0.13 1.14
N ILE A 32 -3.29 0.98 0.42
CA ILE A 32 -4.61 1.33 -0.14
C ILE A 32 -5.16 0.20 -1.01
N LYS A 33 -4.35 -0.34 -1.92
CA LYS A 33 -4.72 -1.46 -2.80
C LYS A 33 -5.19 -2.69 -2.02
N TYR A 34 -4.46 -3.09 -0.97
CA TYR A 34 -4.77 -4.29 -0.19
C TYR A 34 -5.98 -4.09 0.71
N VAL A 35 -6.07 -2.97 1.44
CA VAL A 35 -7.23 -2.67 2.30
C VAL A 35 -8.51 -2.43 1.51
N THR A 36 -8.41 -2.08 0.22
CA THR A 36 -9.59 -1.94 -0.63
C THR A 36 -10.14 -3.30 -1.06
N ARG A 37 -9.28 -4.24 -1.46
CA ARG A 37 -9.71 -5.47 -2.17
C ARG A 37 -9.84 -6.70 -1.29
N TRP A 38 -9.52 -6.62 0.00
CA TRP A 38 -9.38 -7.82 0.84
C TRP A 38 -10.65 -8.67 0.88
N ARG A 39 -11.85 -8.07 0.92
CA ARG A 39 -13.12 -8.81 0.89
C ARG A 39 -13.40 -9.51 -0.44
N ASP A 40 -12.79 -9.03 -1.52
CA ASP A 40 -13.14 -9.38 -2.90
C ASP A 40 -12.05 -10.18 -3.63
N LYS A 41 -10.87 -10.37 -3.01
CA LYS A 41 -9.76 -11.10 -3.61
C LYS A 41 -8.98 -11.97 -2.62
N GLY A 42 -8.28 -11.35 -1.67
CA GLY A 42 -7.23 -12.03 -0.90
C GLY A 42 -7.62 -12.39 0.53
N GLY A 43 -8.80 -12.01 1.01
CA GLY A 43 -9.22 -12.22 2.39
C GLY A 43 -8.24 -11.61 3.40
N ILE A 44 -8.06 -12.30 4.52
CA ILE A 44 -7.15 -11.89 5.60
C ILE A 44 -5.70 -11.73 5.10
N ALA A 45 -5.25 -12.53 4.13
CA ALA A 45 -3.90 -12.44 3.60
C ALA A 45 -3.61 -11.08 2.91
N ASP A 46 -4.62 -10.38 2.39
CA ASP A 46 -4.42 -9.01 1.91
C ASP A 46 -4.31 -8.01 3.08
N LEU A 47 -5.00 -8.22 4.21
CA LEU A 47 -4.83 -7.40 5.42
C LEU A 47 -3.43 -7.58 6.02
N GLU A 48 -2.92 -8.81 6.06
CA GLU A 48 -1.55 -9.09 6.51
C GLU A 48 -0.51 -8.40 5.62
N LYS A 49 -0.72 -8.39 4.30
CA LYS A 49 0.13 -7.61 3.37
C LYS A 49 0.04 -6.12 3.63
N ALA A 50 -1.16 -5.58 3.86
CA ALA A 50 -1.32 -4.17 4.21
C ALA A 50 -0.55 -3.81 5.48
N LYS A 51 -0.67 -4.63 6.54
CA LYS A 51 0.11 -4.48 7.77
C LYS A 51 1.61 -4.49 7.50
N HIS A 52 2.10 -5.45 6.72
CA HIS A 52 3.52 -5.55 6.39
C HIS A 52 4.05 -4.30 5.69
N PHE A 53 3.29 -3.71 4.75
CA PHE A 53 3.70 -2.46 4.09
C PHE A 53 3.71 -1.26 5.04
N ILE A 54 2.82 -1.21 6.03
CA ILE A 54 2.86 -0.19 7.09
C ILE A 54 4.12 -0.37 7.94
N ASP A 55 4.42 -1.60 8.38
CA ASP A 55 5.62 -1.90 9.16
C ASP A 55 6.90 -1.50 8.39
N LEU A 56 6.96 -1.80 7.08
CA LEU A 56 8.08 -1.43 6.21
C LEU A 56 8.23 0.09 6.08
N LEU A 57 7.12 0.83 5.92
CA LEU A 57 7.16 2.30 5.85
C LEU A 57 7.73 2.90 7.13
N LEU A 58 7.27 2.40 8.28
CA LEU A 58 7.78 2.83 9.59
C LEU A 58 9.28 2.59 9.71
N GLU A 59 9.77 1.41 9.31
CA GLU A 59 11.20 1.11 9.35
C GLU A 59 12.02 2.08 8.49
N LEU A 60 11.58 2.35 7.26
CA LEU A 60 12.28 3.25 6.34
C LEU A 60 12.30 4.69 6.87
N GLU A 61 11.17 5.18 7.37
CA GLU A 61 11.05 6.52 7.96
C GLU A 61 11.88 6.67 9.23
N MET A 62 11.91 5.65 10.09
CA MET A 62 12.72 5.66 11.30
C MET A 62 14.21 5.61 10.97
N ARG A 63 14.61 4.80 9.99
CA ARG A 63 16.00 4.73 9.52
C ARG A 63 16.46 6.05 8.91
N ALA A 64 15.61 6.71 8.12
CA ALA A 64 15.91 8.01 7.53
C ALA A 64 16.05 9.13 8.58
N LYS A 65 15.35 9.02 9.72
CA LYS A 65 15.39 10.01 10.81
C LYS A 65 16.54 9.79 11.80
N LEU A 66 17.18 8.63 11.79
CA LEU A 66 18.39 8.40 12.58
C LEU A 66 19.55 9.12 11.89
N PRO A 67 20.28 10.02 12.59
CA PRO A 67 21.54 10.52 12.06
C PRO A 67 22.44 9.32 11.76
N SER A 68 23.04 9.29 10.57
CA SER A 68 24.12 8.35 10.26
C SER A 68 25.12 8.46 11.39
N ALA A 69 25.26 7.40 12.19
CA ALA A 69 26.23 7.36 13.28
C ALA A 69 27.58 7.80 12.70
N GLU A 70 28.09 8.92 13.20
CA GLU A 70 29.41 9.42 12.86
C GLU A 70 30.40 8.28 13.14
N THR A 71 30.99 7.75 12.06
CA THR A 71 32.16 6.91 12.17
C THR A 71 33.34 7.84 12.44
N ASP A 72 33.66 8.00 13.72
CA ASP A 72 35.00 8.40 14.17
C ASP A 72 36.04 7.33 13.80
#